data_AF-A0A7W0SXF7-F1
#
_entry.id   AF-A0A7W0SXF7-F1
#
_cell.length_a   1.000
_cell.length_b   1.000
_cell.length_c   1.000
_cell.angle_alpha   90.00
_cell.angle_beta   90.00
_cell.angle_gamma   90.00
#
_symmetry.space_group_name_H-M   'P 1'
#
loop_
_entity.id
_entity.type
_entity.pdbx_description
1 polymer ?
#
loop_
_entity_poly.entity_id
_entity_poly.type
_entity_poly.pdbx_seq_one_letter_code
_entity_poly.pdbx_strand_id
1 'polypeptide(L)' 'PSGPFGPSAVGIAAYSEVLTGWAQGGPIAIHGTNRPDLIGQAVSNGCVRVRNEVVRRIFDETLSGTPVVIQE' A
#
# COMPACT_ATOMS: atom_id res chain seq x y z
N PRO A 1 12.28 -4.51 -9.02
CA PRO A 1 10.97 -3.85 -9.29
C PRO A 1 11.15 -2.34 -9.50
N SER A 2 10.85 -1.83 -10.69
CA SER A 2 11.13 -0.45 -11.10
C SER A 2 9.94 0.51 -10.96
N GLY A 3 8.73 0.00 -10.71
CA GLY A 3 7.50 0.80 -10.61
C GLY A 3 7.22 1.36 -9.20
N PRO A 4 6.27 2.30 -9.08
CA PRO A 4 5.93 2.96 -7.81
C PRO A 4 5.39 2.00 -6.73
N PHE A 5 4.85 0.85 -7.14
CA PHE A 5 4.30 -0.17 -6.25
C PHE A 5 5.30 -1.24 -5.82
N GLY A 6 6.56 -1.17 -6.28
CA GLY A 6 7.56 -2.18 -5.91
C GLY A 6 7.23 -3.57 -6.48
N PRO A 7 7.54 -4.66 -5.76
CA PRO A 7 7.34 -6.03 -6.24
C PRO A 7 5.89 -6.53 -6.13
N SER A 8 5.09 -5.97 -5.21
CA SER A 8 3.72 -6.40 -4.96
C SER A 8 2.91 -5.28 -4.27
N ALA A 9 1.59 -5.39 -4.37
CA ALA A 9 0.64 -4.54 -3.68
C ALA A 9 -0.51 -5.41 -3.14
N VAL A 10 -0.91 -5.15 -1.90
CA VAL A 10 -2.02 -5.82 -1.21
C VAL A 10 -3.12 -4.78 -1.02
N GLY A 11 -4.22 -4.95 -1.75
CA GLY A 11 -5.41 -4.11 -1.57
C GLY A 11 -6.04 -4.37 -0.21
N ILE A 12 -6.47 -3.30 0.45
CA ILE A 12 -7.16 -3.39 1.75
C ILE A 12 -8.58 -2.85 1.62
N ALA A 13 -9.44 -3.16 2.58
CA ALA A 13 -10.84 -2.70 2.61
C ALA A 13 -10.97 -1.22 3.04
N ALA A 14 -10.08 -0.35 2.55
CA ALA A 14 -10.10 1.09 2.82
C ALA A 14 -10.11 1.86 1.51
N TYR A 15 -10.82 3.00 1.53
CA TYR A 15 -10.95 3.91 0.41
C TYR A 15 -10.65 5.33 0.89
N SER A 16 -10.06 6.14 0.02
CA SER A 16 -9.82 7.55 0.29
C SER A 16 -11.13 8.33 0.29
N GLU A 17 -11.38 9.10 1.33
CA GLU A 17 -12.55 9.99 1.42
C GLU A 17 -12.38 11.27 0.58
N VAL A 18 -11.13 11.61 0.20
CA VAL A 18 -10.79 12.85 -0.51
C VAL A 18 -10.34 12.61 -1.95
N LEU A 19 -9.64 11.50 -2.23
CA LEU A 19 -9.17 11.15 -3.58
C LEU A 19 -10.13 10.17 -4.26
N THR A 20 -11.36 10.61 -4.53
CA THR A 20 -12.44 9.76 -5.05
C THR A 20 -12.46 9.62 -6.59
N GLY A 21 -11.73 10.46 -7.32
CA GLY A 21 -11.73 10.49 -8.79
C GLY A 21 -10.99 9.34 -9.50
N TRP A 22 -10.47 8.35 -8.76
CA TRP A 22 -9.81 7.19 -9.34
C TRP A 22 -10.85 6.22 -9.89
N ALA A 23 -10.48 5.42 -10.91
CA ALA A 23 -11.40 4.48 -11.57
C ALA A 23 -12.15 3.52 -10.61
N GLN A 24 -11.60 3.28 -9.42
CA GLN A 24 -12.16 2.41 -8.38
C GLN A 24 -12.58 3.18 -7.11
N GLY A 25 -12.75 4.51 -7.16
CA GLY A 25 -13.21 5.30 -6.02
C GLY A 25 -12.15 5.55 -4.93
N GLY A 26 -10.87 5.53 -5.29
CA GLY A 26 -9.75 5.81 -4.38
C GLY A 26 -9.35 4.64 -3.48
N PRO A 27 -9.17 3.40 -3.99
CA PRO A 27 -8.79 2.26 -3.15
C PRO A 27 -7.41 2.47 -2.51
N ILE A 28 -7.26 2.00 -1.28
CA ILE A 28 -6.00 2.03 -0.54
C ILE A 28 -5.35 0.65 -0.55
N ALA A 29 -4.01 0.63 -0.60
CA ALA A 29 -3.22 -0.59 -0.58
C ALA A 29 -1.96 -0.44 0.28
N ILE A 30 -1.43 -1.58 0.72
CA ILE A 30 -0.07 -1.72 1.24
C ILE A 30 0.81 -2.15 0.07
N HIS A 31 1.86 -1.41 -0.25
CA HIS A 31 2.71 -1.73 -1.40
C HIS A 31 4.19 -1.41 -1.15
N GLY A 32 5.06 -2.03 -1.96
CA GLY A 32 6.49 -1.71 -1.99
C GLY A 32 6.78 -0.38 -2.68
N THR A 33 8.02 -0.11 -3.07
CA THR A 33 8.34 1.14 -3.78
C THR A 33 9.63 1.07 -4.57
N ASN A 34 9.74 1.92 -5.58
CA ASN A 34 11.00 2.29 -6.24
C ASN A 34 11.66 3.54 -5.61
N ARG A 35 11.03 4.14 -4.59
CA ARG A 35 11.49 5.33 -3.86
C ARG A 35 11.56 5.07 -2.35
N PRO A 36 12.51 4.22 -1.90
CA PRO A 36 12.64 3.84 -0.48
C PRO A 36 13.00 5.04 0.40
N ASP A 37 13.59 6.09 -0.17
CA ASP A 37 13.90 7.37 0.46
C ASP A 37 12.67 8.11 1.02
N LEU A 38 11.48 7.81 0.48
CA LEU A 38 10.22 8.46 0.88
C LEU A 38 9.45 7.69 1.96
N ILE A 39 9.95 6.52 2.41
CA ILE A 39 9.32 5.77 3.51
C ILE A 39 9.42 6.59 4.80
N GLY A 40 8.32 6.68 5.55
CA GLY A 40 8.23 7.47 6.78
C GLY A 40 7.84 8.94 6.56
N GLN A 41 7.57 9.35 5.33
CA GLN A 41 7.11 10.69 5.00
C GLN A 41 5.63 10.68 4.57
N ALA A 42 4.89 11.75 4.90
CA ALA A 42 3.49 11.94 4.52
C ALA A 42 3.34 12.42 3.05
N VAL A 43 3.83 11.61 2.10
CA VAL A 43 3.93 11.96 0.67
C VAL A 43 3.29 10.91 -0.24
N SER A 44 2.51 9.99 0.32
CA SER A 44 1.68 9.07 -0.45
C SER A 44 0.31 9.68 -0.73
N ASN A 45 -0.38 9.17 -1.74
CA ASN A 45 -1.80 9.49 -2.01
C ASN A 45 -2.73 8.64 -1.11
N GLY A 46 -2.33 8.34 0.13
CA GLY A 46 -3.07 7.53 1.10
C GLY A 46 -2.62 6.07 1.21
N CYS A 47 -1.97 5.50 0.18
CA CYS A 47 -1.43 4.13 0.29
C CYS A 47 -0.30 4.04 1.33
N VAL A 48 -0.21 2.87 1.97
CA VAL A 48 0.84 2.54 2.92
C VAL A 48 2.04 1.99 2.17
N ARG A 49 3.14 2.75 2.15
CA ARG A 49 4.38 2.35 1.51
C ARG A 49 5.31 1.67 2.50
N VAL A 50 5.76 0.45 2.18
CA VAL A 50 6.72 -0.31 3.00
C VAL A 50 7.96 -0.69 2.19
N ARG A 51 8.99 -1.20 2.88
CA ARG A 51 10.18 -1.76 2.21
C ARG A 51 9.78 -2.96 1.36
N ASN A 52 10.48 -3.14 0.23
CA ASN A 52 10.19 -4.23 -0.72
C ASN A 52 10.31 -5.63 -0.11
N GLU A 53 11.16 -5.82 0.89
CA GLU A 53 11.26 -7.08 1.64
C GLU A 53 10.02 -7.35 2.51
N VAL A 54 9.46 -6.29 3.12
CA VAL A 54 8.29 -6.38 3.99
C VAL A 54 7.04 -6.72 3.18
N VAL A 55 6.81 -6.04 2.05
CA VAL A 55 5.61 -6.32 1.23
C VAL A 55 5.62 -7.72 0.63
N ARG A 56 6.81 -8.27 0.32
CA ARG A 56 6.94 -9.67 -0.12
C ARG A 56 6.52 -10.62 0.99
N ARG A 57 7.04 -10.39 2.19
CA ARG A 57 6.68 -11.19 3.37
C ARG A 57 5.17 -11.14 3.65
N ILE A 58 4.55 -9.95 3.60
CA ILE A 58 3.10 -9.81 3.75
C ILE A 58 2.38 -10.61 2.66
N PHE A 59 2.79 -10.47 1.40
CA PHE A 59 2.16 -11.17 0.29
C PHE A 59 2.25 -12.70 0.41
N ASP A 60 3.38 -13.22 0.88
CA ASP A 60 3.64 -14.66 1.00
C ASP A 60 2.98 -15.27 2.27
N GLU A 61 2.85 -14.51 3.36
CA GLU A 61 2.38 -15.01 4.66
C GLU A 61 0.90 -14.75 4.92
N THR A 62 0.23 -13.87 4.16
CA THR A 62 -1.17 -13.49 4.43
C THR A 62 -2.15 -14.11 3.45
N LEU A 63 -3.31 -14.51 3.97
CA LEU A 63 -4.44 -14.97 3.15
C LEU A 63 -5.39 -13.81 2.85
N SER A 64 -6.15 -13.90 1.76
CA SER A 64 -7.22 -12.94 1.49
C SER A 64 -8.22 -12.89 2.65
N GLY A 65 -8.62 -11.67 3.03
CA GLY A 65 -9.49 -11.44 4.18
C GLY A 65 -8.75 -11.32 5.52
N THR A 66 -7.41 -11.44 5.54
CA THR A 66 -6.62 -11.13 6.74
C THR A 66 -6.95 -9.70 7.22
N PRO A 67 -7.42 -9.49 8.46
CA PRO A 67 -7.77 -8.17 8.95
C PRO A 67 -6.57 -7.22 8.93
N VAL A 68 -6.81 -5.98 8.52
CA VAL A 68 -5.82 -4.90 8.57
C VAL A 68 -6.34 -3.82 9.51
N VAL A 69 -5.52 -3.47 10.49
CA VAL A 69 -5.82 -2.39 11.45
C VAL A 69 -4.80 -1.29 11.22
N ILE A 70 -5.27 -0.08 10.91
CA ILE A 70 -4.45 1.13 10.80
C ILE A 70 -4.69 1.97 12.04
N GLN A 71 -3.62 2.44 12.65
CA GLN A 71 -3.63 3.25 13.87
C GLN A 71 -2.63 4.40 13.72
N GLU A 72 -2.85 5.47 14.49
CA GLU A 72 -1.91 6.59 14.62
C GLU A 72 -0.70 6.25 15.49
#